data_AF-A0A967FDA5-F1
#
_entry.id   AF-A0A967FDA5-F1
#
_cell.length_a   1.000
_cell.length_b   1.000
_cell.length_c   1.000
_cell.angle_alpha   90.00
_cell.angle_beta   90.00
_cell.angle_gamma   90.00
#
_symmetry.space_group_name_H-M   'P 1'
#
loop_
_entity.id
_entity.type
_entity.pdbx_description
1 polymer ?
#
loop_
_entity_poly.entity_id
_entity_poly.type
_entity_poly.pdbx_seq_one_letter_code
_entity_poly.pdbx_strand_id
1 'polypeptide(L)'
;MQNQKLKLKTFSLTLCCLVFGLWGCAVVNLFKEEEPPLDEQLSESYENTTLKVSRAADVLATIYEPQYELLSQSKSVIASSGQKNKGHKIWFNMVAFNENALTAKRKYFFLVDDKPKNFWVQPKRRLKFDCEMVMGRELFDEPYANDNAKRIAILTKVLTNVHSDIEQVGAEDKNISTSGMLINQTMKTVLAKLESSPASATKLNPSGGLDFDHITLGAGKIWMGASGDIVNIKIRIDSFIRTDDDPLALED
;
A
#
# COMPACT_ATOMS: atom_id res chain seq x y z
N MET A 1 -54.69 75.07 16.93
CA MET A 1 -53.33 75.54 17.29
C MET A 1 -52.39 74.34 17.28
N GLN A 2 -51.28 74.43 16.50
CA GLN A 2 -50.01 73.65 16.51
C GLN A 2 -50.10 72.11 16.71
N ASN A 3 -49.84 71.21 15.76
CA ASN A 3 -48.88 71.09 14.65
C ASN A 3 -47.39 71.00 15.09
N GLN A 4 -46.88 69.78 15.27
CA GLN A 4 -45.45 69.37 15.10
C GLN A 4 -45.39 67.82 15.09
N LYS A 5 -45.61 67.16 13.95
CA LYS A 5 -44.61 66.77 12.92
C LYS A 5 -43.35 66.08 13.45
N LEU A 6 -43.44 64.75 13.43
CA LEU A 6 -42.40 63.74 13.22
C LEU A 6 -41.22 64.27 12.39
N LYS A 7 -39.99 64.20 12.94
CA LYS A 7 -38.75 64.29 12.17
C LYS A 7 -37.83 63.10 12.50
N LEU A 8 -37.82 62.15 11.55
CA LEU A 8 -36.64 61.65 10.85
C LEU A 8 -35.35 61.47 11.67
N LYS A 9 -34.94 60.21 11.89
CA LYS A 9 -33.55 59.80 11.62
C LYS A 9 -33.52 58.37 11.05
N THR A 10 -33.52 58.34 9.73
CA THR A 10 -32.85 57.36 8.88
C THR A 10 -31.50 56.96 9.48
N PHE A 11 -31.43 55.78 10.11
CA PHE A 11 -30.17 55.20 10.57
C PHE A 11 -29.95 53.90 9.79
N SER A 12 -28.99 53.98 8.86
CA SER A 12 -28.14 52.87 8.43
C SER A 12 -28.82 51.61 7.88
N LEU A 13 -29.51 51.72 6.73
CA LEU A 13 -29.82 50.55 5.90
C LEU A 13 -28.72 50.26 4.85
N THR A 14 -27.72 51.14 4.72
CA THR A 14 -26.69 51.05 3.67
C THR A 14 -25.49 50.16 4.03
N LEU A 15 -25.40 49.66 5.27
CA LEU A 15 -24.28 48.80 5.70
C LEU A 15 -24.59 47.29 5.59
N CYS A 16 -25.86 46.88 5.46
CA CYS A 16 -26.21 45.47 5.28
C CYS A 16 -26.01 44.96 3.84
N CYS A 17 -25.99 45.84 2.83
CA CYS A 17 -25.85 45.39 1.43
C CYS A 17 -24.39 45.12 1.00
N LEU A 18 -23.38 45.54 1.79
CA LEU A 18 -21.96 45.27 1.48
C LEU A 18 -21.45 43.92 2.01
N VAL A 19 -22.21 43.24 2.88
CA VAL A 19 -21.80 41.94 3.44
C VAL A 19 -22.23 40.76 2.54
N PHE A 20 -23.26 40.92 1.71
CA PHE A 20 -23.73 39.86 0.80
C PHE A 20 -23.10 39.92 -0.61
N GLY A 21 -22.40 41.00 -0.97
CA GLY A 21 -21.75 41.15 -2.28
C GLY A 21 -20.37 40.48 -2.40
N LEU A 22 -19.82 39.96 -1.29
CA LEU A 22 -18.55 39.22 -1.26
C LEU A 22 -18.73 37.71 -1.07
N TRP A 23 -19.98 37.21 -1.09
CA TRP A 23 -20.24 35.80 -1.31
C TRP A 23 -20.16 35.51 -2.81
N GLY A 24 -18.97 35.75 -3.38
CA GLY A 24 -18.60 35.08 -4.61
C GLY A 24 -18.85 33.60 -4.39
N CYS A 25 -19.60 32.98 -5.30
CA CYS A 25 -19.86 31.56 -5.32
C CYS A 25 -18.50 30.85 -5.37
N ALA A 26 -17.90 30.60 -4.21
CA ALA A 26 -16.95 29.54 -4.05
C ALA A 26 -17.79 28.30 -4.35
N VAL A 27 -17.78 27.89 -5.61
CA VAL A 27 -18.20 26.57 -6.02
C VAL A 27 -17.27 25.65 -5.25
N VAL A 28 -17.75 25.25 -4.07
CA VAL A 28 -17.09 24.26 -3.26
C VAL A 28 -17.24 22.99 -4.07
N ASN A 29 -16.22 22.68 -4.87
CA ASN A 29 -16.05 21.36 -5.49
C ASN A 29 -15.78 20.38 -4.35
N LEU A 30 -16.83 20.07 -3.58
CA LEU A 30 -16.77 19.31 -2.33
C LEU A 30 -16.45 17.84 -2.60
N PHE A 31 -16.60 17.38 -3.84
CA PHE A 31 -16.25 16.03 -4.29
C PHE A 31 -15.63 16.09 -5.69
N LYS A 32 -14.31 16.27 -5.76
CA LYS A 32 -13.59 15.96 -7.00
C LYS A 32 -13.51 14.44 -7.10
N GLU A 33 -14.19 13.87 -8.09
CA GLU A 33 -14.15 12.44 -8.38
C GLU A 33 -12.69 11.97 -8.55
N GLU A 34 -12.37 10.78 -8.02
CA GLU A 34 -11.01 10.26 -8.11
C GLU A 34 -10.71 9.89 -9.56
N GLU A 35 -9.80 10.63 -10.19
CA GLU A 35 -9.35 10.29 -11.55
C GLU A 35 -8.70 8.89 -11.57
N PRO A 36 -8.74 8.14 -12.67
CA PRO A 36 -8.04 6.86 -12.76
C PRO A 36 -6.51 7.00 -12.56
N PRO A 37 -5.80 5.91 -12.20
CA PRO A 37 -6.36 4.59 -11.84
C PRO A 37 -6.95 4.57 -10.41
N LEU A 38 -8.03 3.81 -10.24
CA LEU A 38 -8.65 3.55 -8.93
C LEU A 38 -7.81 2.56 -8.12
N ASP A 39 -7.92 2.60 -6.78
CA ASP A 39 -7.12 1.72 -5.89
C ASP A 39 -7.27 0.24 -6.21
N GLU A 40 -8.47 -0.17 -6.62
CA GLU A 40 -8.83 -1.56 -6.95
C GLU A 40 -8.14 -2.03 -8.24
N GLN A 41 -7.98 -1.15 -9.22
CA GLN A 41 -7.32 -1.47 -10.49
C GLN A 41 -5.82 -1.67 -10.30
N LEU A 42 -5.22 -1.03 -9.28
CA LEU A 42 -3.79 -1.09 -9.03
C LEU A 42 -3.30 -2.50 -8.67
N SER A 43 -4.15 -3.40 -8.16
CA SER A 43 -3.76 -4.78 -7.83
C SER A 43 -4.12 -5.83 -8.89
N GLU A 44 -4.77 -5.46 -10.00
CA GLU A 44 -5.22 -6.43 -11.01
C GLU A 44 -4.05 -7.27 -11.56
N SER A 45 -2.92 -6.66 -11.90
CA SER A 45 -1.78 -7.41 -12.45
C SER A 45 -1.16 -8.39 -11.44
N TYR A 46 -1.19 -8.03 -10.14
CA TYR A 46 -0.80 -8.94 -9.06
C TYR A 46 -1.77 -10.12 -8.95
N GLU A 47 -3.07 -9.88 -9.03
CA GLU A 47 -4.11 -10.90 -8.91
C GLU A 47 -4.09 -11.85 -10.12
N ASN A 48 -3.93 -11.31 -11.33
CA ASN A 48 -3.85 -12.06 -12.59
C ASN A 48 -2.55 -12.85 -12.77
N THR A 49 -1.51 -12.58 -11.96
CA THR A 49 -0.26 -13.32 -12.01
C THR A 49 -0.33 -14.58 -11.15
N THR A 50 -0.19 -15.75 -11.76
CA THR A 50 -0.17 -17.04 -11.06
C THR A 50 1.26 -17.57 -10.95
N LEU A 51 1.72 -17.83 -9.72
CA LEU A 51 3.04 -18.41 -9.47
C LEU A 51 3.18 -19.78 -10.15
N LYS A 52 4.39 -20.08 -10.64
CA LYS A 52 4.75 -21.30 -11.39
C LYS A 52 4.05 -21.48 -12.74
N VAL A 53 3.16 -20.55 -13.14
CA VAL A 53 2.39 -20.64 -14.38
C VAL A 53 2.71 -19.46 -15.29
N SER A 54 2.49 -18.23 -14.83
CA SER A 54 2.67 -17.02 -15.66
C SER A 54 4.11 -16.84 -16.11
N ARG A 55 4.31 -16.52 -17.39
CA ARG A 55 5.61 -16.22 -17.99
C ARG A 55 5.83 -14.71 -18.12
N ALA A 56 7.06 -14.32 -18.42
CA ALA A 56 7.42 -12.90 -18.60
C ALA A 56 6.57 -12.21 -19.67
N ALA A 57 6.26 -12.88 -20.78
CA ALA A 57 5.43 -12.32 -21.85
C ALA A 57 3.98 -12.06 -21.37
N ASP A 58 3.41 -12.97 -20.58
CA ASP A 58 2.05 -12.83 -20.05
C ASP A 58 1.96 -11.66 -19.07
N VAL A 59 2.99 -11.51 -18.23
CA VAL A 59 3.10 -10.42 -17.25
C VAL A 59 3.31 -9.08 -17.94
N LEU A 60 4.18 -8.99 -18.97
CA LEU A 60 4.41 -7.74 -19.70
C LEU A 60 3.15 -7.19 -20.38
N ALA A 61 2.23 -8.08 -20.77
CA ALA A 61 0.98 -7.67 -21.39
C ALA A 61 -0.01 -7.03 -20.41
N THR A 62 0.16 -7.23 -19.10
CA THR A 62 -0.84 -6.87 -18.08
C THR A 62 -0.31 -6.01 -16.94
N ILE A 63 1.01 -6.00 -16.68
CA ILE A 63 1.60 -5.32 -15.51
C ILE A 63 1.66 -3.80 -15.64
N TYR A 64 1.55 -3.26 -16.85
CA TYR A 64 1.94 -1.88 -17.16
C TYR A 64 0.84 -1.09 -17.88
N GLU A 65 0.43 0.01 -17.26
CA GLU A 65 -0.41 1.03 -17.90
C GLU A 65 0.41 2.26 -18.32
N PRO A 66 0.72 2.44 -19.62
CA PRO A 66 1.65 3.48 -20.08
C PRO A 66 1.22 4.92 -19.82
N GLN A 67 -0.05 5.14 -19.50
CA GLN A 67 -0.58 6.47 -19.20
C GLN A 67 -0.21 6.95 -17.79
N TYR A 68 0.00 6.01 -16.85
CA TYR A 68 0.14 6.33 -15.43
C TYR A 68 1.42 5.78 -14.80
N GLU A 69 2.07 4.84 -15.47
CA GLU A 69 3.12 4.05 -14.88
C GLU A 69 4.46 4.16 -15.63
N LEU A 70 5.52 3.72 -14.96
CA LEU A 70 6.85 3.49 -15.48
C LEU A 70 7.16 2.00 -15.40
N LEU A 71 7.58 1.42 -16.52
CA LEU A 71 8.02 0.03 -16.61
C LEU A 71 9.53 -0.06 -16.35
N SER A 72 9.92 -0.88 -15.39
CA SER A 72 11.32 -1.15 -15.01
C SER A 72 11.60 -2.64 -15.09
N GLN A 73 12.74 -3.02 -15.67
CA GLN A 73 13.04 -4.42 -15.98
C GLN A 73 14.50 -4.76 -15.75
N SER A 74 14.74 -5.97 -15.25
CA SER A 74 16.04 -6.62 -15.22
C SER A 74 15.98 -7.94 -15.99
N LYS A 75 17.05 -8.73 -15.94
CA LYS A 75 17.07 -10.09 -16.49
C LYS A 75 16.00 -11.00 -15.87
N SER A 76 15.64 -10.78 -14.61
CA SER A 76 14.78 -11.71 -13.84
C SER A 76 13.61 -11.06 -13.11
N VAL A 77 13.46 -9.73 -13.19
CA VAL A 77 12.43 -8.96 -12.49
C VAL A 77 11.78 -7.98 -13.46
N ILE A 78 10.46 -7.90 -13.41
CA ILE A 78 9.65 -6.93 -14.15
C ILE A 78 8.81 -6.19 -13.13
N ALA A 79 8.82 -4.87 -13.18
CA ALA A 79 8.06 -4.03 -12.28
C ALA A 79 7.38 -2.88 -13.03
N SER A 80 6.18 -2.54 -12.62
CA SER A 80 5.49 -1.32 -13.02
C SER A 80 5.25 -0.48 -11.78
N SER A 81 5.54 0.82 -11.84
CA SER A 81 5.28 1.74 -10.74
C SER A 81 4.59 3.00 -11.20
N GLY A 82 3.79 3.60 -10.33
CA GLY A 82 3.14 4.87 -10.62
C GLY A 82 3.03 5.76 -9.40
N GLN A 83 2.66 7.00 -9.66
CA GLN A 83 2.41 7.97 -8.60
C GLN A 83 1.27 8.92 -8.97
N LYS A 84 0.55 9.39 -7.96
CA LYS A 84 -0.53 10.37 -8.10
C LYS A 84 -0.48 11.37 -6.96
N ASN A 85 -1.26 12.45 -7.08
CA ASN A 85 -1.44 13.46 -6.04
C ASN A 85 -0.09 14.08 -5.62
N LYS A 86 0.75 14.45 -6.60
CA LYS A 86 2.10 15.00 -6.36
C LYS A 86 3.02 14.08 -5.56
N GLY A 87 2.88 12.76 -5.74
CA GLY A 87 3.70 11.75 -5.07
C GLY A 87 3.20 11.34 -3.69
N HIS A 88 2.03 11.83 -3.24
CA HIS A 88 1.43 11.36 -1.99
C HIS A 88 0.89 9.95 -2.10
N LYS A 89 0.51 9.52 -3.31
CA LYS A 89 0.08 8.15 -3.58
C LYS A 89 1.12 7.52 -4.51
N ILE A 90 1.77 6.45 -4.07
CA ILE A 90 2.76 5.71 -4.84
C ILE A 90 2.36 4.23 -4.80
N TRP A 91 2.49 3.56 -5.93
CA TRP A 91 2.24 2.12 -6.01
C TRP A 91 3.26 1.44 -6.92
N PHE A 92 3.37 0.12 -6.77
CA PHE A 92 4.02 -0.72 -7.75
C PHE A 92 3.43 -2.13 -7.78
N ASN A 93 3.53 -2.77 -8.94
CA ASN A 93 3.43 -4.21 -9.13
C ASN A 93 4.80 -4.73 -9.55
N MET A 94 5.22 -5.88 -9.02
CA MET A 94 6.51 -6.46 -9.38
C MET A 94 6.43 -7.98 -9.40
N VAL A 95 7.05 -8.59 -10.40
CA VAL A 95 7.11 -10.05 -10.58
C VAL A 95 8.55 -10.45 -10.84
N ALA A 96 9.03 -11.42 -10.06
CA ALA A 96 10.33 -12.02 -10.25
C ALA A 96 10.20 -13.45 -10.78
N PHE A 97 11.04 -13.79 -11.74
CA PHE A 97 10.97 -15.05 -12.49
C PHE A 97 12.07 -16.02 -12.04
N ASN A 98 11.79 -17.31 -12.18
CA ASN A 98 12.82 -18.34 -12.07
C ASN A 98 13.64 -18.36 -13.37
N GLU A 99 14.96 -18.14 -13.29
CA GLU A 99 15.81 -18.11 -14.49
C GLU A 99 15.79 -19.41 -15.30
N ASN A 100 15.58 -20.55 -14.66
CA ASN A 100 15.58 -21.86 -15.33
C ASN A 100 14.20 -22.21 -15.88
N ALA A 101 13.14 -22.02 -15.08
CA ALA A 101 11.78 -22.40 -15.47
C ALA A 101 11.07 -21.32 -16.31
N LEU A 102 11.57 -20.08 -16.30
CA LEU A 102 10.99 -18.90 -16.97
C LEU A 102 9.54 -18.61 -16.55
N THR A 103 9.15 -19.03 -15.35
CA THR A 103 7.84 -18.80 -14.74
C THR A 103 7.95 -17.88 -13.53
N ALA A 104 6.87 -17.17 -13.21
CA ALA A 104 6.75 -16.33 -12.04
C ALA A 104 7.06 -17.14 -10.77
N LYS A 105 8.03 -16.66 -10.00
CA LYS A 105 8.47 -17.25 -8.73
C LYS A 105 8.02 -16.42 -7.54
N ARG A 106 7.94 -15.10 -7.71
CA ARG A 106 7.54 -14.14 -6.67
C ARG A 106 6.72 -13.04 -7.32
N LYS A 107 5.69 -12.57 -6.63
CA LYS A 107 4.90 -11.41 -7.03
C LYS A 107 4.65 -10.51 -5.83
N TYR A 108 4.56 -9.21 -6.10
CA TYR A 108 4.47 -8.17 -5.10
C TYR A 108 3.51 -7.09 -5.58
N PHE A 109 2.67 -6.61 -4.66
CA PHE A 109 1.91 -5.39 -4.82
C PHE A 109 2.18 -4.47 -3.64
N PHE A 110 2.36 -3.20 -3.93
CA PHE A 110 2.56 -2.16 -2.93
C PHE A 110 1.74 -0.93 -3.27
N LEU A 111 1.12 -0.35 -2.26
CA LEU A 111 0.43 0.93 -2.34
C LEU A 111 0.64 1.69 -1.03
N VAL A 112 1.11 2.92 -1.13
CA VAL A 112 1.13 3.89 -0.03
C VAL A 112 0.37 5.14 -0.44
N ASP A 113 -0.42 5.67 0.48
CA ASP A 113 -1.10 6.96 0.36
C ASP A 113 -0.81 7.74 1.65
N ASP A 114 0.12 8.69 1.56
CA ASP A 114 0.55 9.60 2.63
C ASP A 114 0.06 11.01 2.31
N LYS A 115 -1.26 11.19 2.40
CA LYS A 115 -1.88 12.51 2.25
C LYS A 115 -1.54 13.36 3.47
N PRO A 116 -0.92 14.53 3.27
CA PRO A 116 -0.57 15.41 4.36
C PRO A 116 -1.83 15.90 5.07
N LYS A 117 -1.68 16.20 6.35
CA LYS A 117 -2.74 16.84 7.14
C LYS A 117 -3.06 18.19 6.50
N ASN A 118 -4.29 18.37 6.07
CA ASN A 118 -4.79 19.67 5.61
C ASN A 118 -5.69 20.26 6.71
N PHE A 119 -5.91 21.58 6.73
CA PHE A 119 -6.64 22.25 7.83
C PHE A 119 -8.04 21.68 8.10
N TRP A 120 -8.66 21.06 7.08
CA TRP A 120 -10.01 20.50 7.14
C TRP A 120 -10.07 18.97 7.07
N VAL A 121 -8.96 18.27 6.87
CA VAL A 121 -8.93 16.82 6.61
C VAL A 121 -7.86 16.16 7.45
N GLN A 122 -8.23 15.11 8.20
CA GLN A 122 -7.25 14.32 8.94
C GLN A 122 -6.23 13.68 7.99
N PRO A 123 -4.94 13.61 8.37
CA PRO A 123 -3.94 12.93 7.56
C PRO A 123 -4.39 11.49 7.33
N LYS A 124 -4.39 11.05 6.07
CA LYS A 124 -4.66 9.66 5.70
C LYS A 124 -3.32 9.05 5.34
N ARG A 125 -2.83 8.17 6.20
CA ARG A 125 -1.56 7.45 6.02
C ARG A 125 -1.86 5.98 6.00
N ARG A 126 -1.85 5.40 4.80
CA ARG A 126 -2.19 3.99 4.62
C ARG A 126 -1.15 3.30 3.77
N LEU A 127 -0.87 2.05 4.11
CA LEU A 127 0.05 1.19 3.37
C LEU A 127 -0.60 -0.18 3.20
N LYS A 128 -0.59 -0.68 1.98
CA LYS A 128 -0.95 -2.04 1.58
C LYS A 128 0.26 -2.66 0.91
N PHE A 129 0.72 -3.79 1.43
CA PHE A 129 1.75 -4.60 0.81
C PHE A 129 1.27 -6.05 0.77
N ASP A 130 1.26 -6.63 -0.42
CA ASP A 130 0.92 -8.03 -0.66
C ASP A 130 2.08 -8.70 -1.37
N CYS A 131 2.37 -9.93 -0.95
CA CYS A 131 3.48 -10.68 -1.49
C CYS A 131 3.15 -12.16 -1.50
N GLU A 132 3.41 -12.81 -2.63
CA GLU A 132 3.40 -14.27 -2.75
C GLU A 132 4.73 -14.72 -3.33
N MET A 133 5.29 -15.79 -2.76
CA MET A 133 6.52 -16.37 -3.27
C MET A 133 6.61 -17.88 -3.11
N VAL A 134 7.16 -18.51 -4.14
CA VAL A 134 7.60 -19.91 -4.09
C VAL A 134 8.92 -19.96 -3.32
N MET A 135 8.88 -20.62 -2.18
CA MET A 135 10.02 -20.88 -1.31
C MET A 135 10.64 -22.24 -1.65
N GLY A 136 11.95 -22.35 -1.42
CA GLY A 136 12.66 -23.62 -1.53
C GLY A 136 12.24 -24.58 -0.42
N ARG A 137 12.21 -25.89 -0.71
CA ARG A 137 11.87 -26.93 0.29
C ARG A 137 12.89 -26.95 1.42
N GLU A 138 14.12 -26.55 1.15
CA GLU A 138 15.20 -26.48 2.12
C GLU A 138 14.81 -25.62 3.33
N LEU A 139 14.06 -24.53 3.11
CA LEU A 139 13.56 -23.65 4.16
C LEU A 139 12.45 -24.31 5.01
N PHE A 140 11.70 -25.26 4.47
CA PHE A 140 10.66 -25.96 5.22
C PHE A 140 11.16 -27.19 5.95
N ASP A 141 12.22 -27.81 5.42
CA ASP A 141 12.84 -29.04 5.90
C ASP A 141 13.96 -28.79 6.92
N GLU A 142 14.42 -27.54 7.07
CA GLU A 142 15.42 -27.16 8.05
C GLU A 142 14.95 -27.48 9.50
N PRO A 143 15.82 -28.05 10.34
CA PRO A 143 15.46 -28.42 11.72
C PRO A 143 15.40 -27.19 12.63
N TYR A 144 14.26 -26.48 12.61
CA TYR A 144 14.02 -25.37 13.53
C TYR A 144 13.74 -25.85 14.97
N ALA A 145 14.12 -25.02 15.94
CA ALA A 145 13.84 -25.28 17.35
C ALA A 145 12.33 -25.37 17.67
N ASN A 146 11.50 -24.64 16.92
CA ASN A 146 10.04 -24.66 17.01
C ASN A 146 9.41 -23.93 15.80
N ASP A 147 8.08 -23.98 15.69
CA ASP A 147 7.33 -23.32 14.62
C ASP A 147 7.50 -21.79 14.61
N ASN A 148 7.71 -21.16 15.77
CA ASN A 148 7.93 -19.70 15.82
C ASN A 148 9.26 -19.33 15.15
N ALA A 149 10.32 -20.09 15.41
CA ALA A 149 11.61 -19.91 14.74
C ALA A 149 11.49 -20.10 13.22
N LYS A 150 10.74 -21.12 12.77
CA LYS A 150 10.44 -21.32 11.35
C LYS A 150 9.72 -20.12 10.72
N ARG A 151 8.70 -19.59 11.38
CA ARG A 151 7.94 -18.42 10.91
C ARG A 151 8.80 -17.17 10.79
N ILE A 152 9.70 -16.93 11.76
CA ILE A 152 10.66 -15.83 11.72
C ILE A 152 11.64 -16.03 10.56
N ALA A 153 12.18 -17.23 10.38
CA ALA A 153 13.08 -17.54 9.28
C ALA A 153 12.42 -17.31 7.90
N ILE A 154 11.15 -17.70 7.74
CA ILE A 154 10.36 -17.42 6.54
C ILE A 154 10.26 -15.91 6.29
N LEU A 155 9.87 -15.11 7.28
CA LEU A 155 9.77 -13.66 7.13
C LEU A 155 11.12 -13.00 6.80
N THR A 156 12.21 -13.46 7.43
CA THR A 156 13.55 -12.99 7.10
C THR A 156 13.90 -13.31 5.65
N LYS A 157 13.59 -14.52 5.18
CA LYS A 157 13.81 -14.90 3.79
C LYS A 157 12.97 -14.09 2.80
N VAL A 158 11.71 -13.80 3.15
CA VAL A 158 10.84 -12.89 2.38
C VAL A 158 11.51 -11.52 2.23
N LEU A 159 11.94 -10.91 3.34
CA LEU A 159 12.61 -9.61 3.32
C LEU A 159 13.86 -9.61 2.45
N THR A 160 14.70 -10.64 2.55
CA THR A 160 15.89 -10.78 1.70
C THR A 160 15.53 -10.83 0.21
N ASN A 161 14.52 -11.62 -0.16
CA ASN A 161 14.09 -11.74 -1.55
C ASN A 161 13.50 -10.43 -2.09
N VAL A 162 12.64 -9.78 -1.31
CA VAL A 162 12.07 -8.46 -1.67
C VAL A 162 13.18 -7.45 -1.91
N HIS A 163 14.14 -7.37 -0.99
CA HIS A 163 15.26 -6.43 -1.10
C HIS A 163 16.07 -6.67 -2.38
N SER A 164 16.44 -7.92 -2.64
CA SER A 164 17.19 -8.29 -3.84
C SER A 164 16.43 -8.00 -5.14
N ASP A 165 15.11 -8.18 -5.17
CA ASP A 165 14.31 -7.88 -6.36
C ASP A 165 14.20 -6.36 -6.58
N ILE A 166 14.04 -5.58 -5.50
CA ILE A 166 14.01 -4.12 -5.57
C ILE A 166 15.34 -3.56 -6.04
N GLU A 167 16.47 -4.10 -5.60
CA GLU A 167 17.79 -3.63 -6.06
C GLU A 167 17.99 -3.80 -7.56
N GLN A 168 17.37 -4.83 -8.17
CA GLN A 168 17.50 -5.08 -9.60
C GLN A 168 16.79 -4.05 -10.49
N VAL A 169 15.74 -3.40 -9.99
CA VAL A 169 14.89 -2.48 -10.79
C VAL A 169 14.79 -1.07 -10.20
N GLY A 170 15.14 -0.87 -8.93
CA GLY A 170 14.97 0.38 -8.20
C GLY A 170 16.01 1.45 -8.53
N ALA A 171 17.10 1.12 -9.22
CA ALA A 171 18.09 2.11 -9.65
C ALA A 171 17.53 3.07 -10.72
N GLU A 172 16.65 2.56 -11.58
CA GLU A 172 16.03 3.31 -12.68
C GLU A 172 14.68 3.92 -12.28
N ASP A 173 14.12 3.49 -11.15
CA ASP A 173 12.79 3.89 -10.69
C ASP A 173 12.78 4.28 -9.20
N LYS A 174 12.67 5.59 -8.99
CA LYS A 174 12.63 6.19 -7.65
C LYS A 174 11.42 5.74 -6.83
N ASN A 175 10.28 5.47 -7.46
CA ASN A 175 9.08 5.02 -6.74
C ASN A 175 9.32 3.64 -6.15
N ILE A 176 9.92 2.73 -6.93
CA ILE A 176 10.28 1.38 -6.46
C ILE A 176 11.31 1.47 -5.33
N SER A 177 12.36 2.27 -5.49
CA SER A 177 13.38 2.47 -4.45
C SER A 177 12.79 3.03 -3.14
N THR A 178 11.95 4.06 -3.24
CA THR A 178 11.27 4.67 -2.07
C THR A 178 10.35 3.67 -1.38
N SER A 179 9.57 2.94 -2.17
CA SER A 179 8.65 1.92 -1.67
C SER A 179 9.41 0.76 -1.00
N GLY A 180 10.55 0.36 -1.57
CA GLY A 180 11.43 -0.65 -0.98
C GLY A 180 12.01 -0.26 0.37
N MET A 181 12.37 1.01 0.56
CA MET A 181 12.78 1.51 1.87
C MET A 181 11.65 1.40 2.90
N LEU A 182 10.41 1.76 2.52
CA LEU A 182 9.23 1.64 3.40
C LEU A 182 8.91 0.17 3.74
N ILE A 183 8.96 -0.74 2.76
CA ILE A 183 8.74 -2.17 3.00
C ILE A 183 9.82 -2.71 3.95
N ASN A 184 11.09 -2.40 3.69
CA ASN A 184 12.21 -2.84 4.52
C ASN A 184 12.08 -2.31 5.96
N GLN A 185 11.75 -1.04 6.14
CA GLN A 185 11.51 -0.45 7.46
C GLN A 185 10.35 -1.14 8.19
N THR A 186 9.25 -1.39 7.48
CA THR A 186 8.07 -2.06 8.02
C THR A 186 8.39 -3.49 8.47
N MET A 187 9.00 -4.29 7.59
CA MET A 187 9.39 -5.67 7.86
C MET A 187 10.42 -5.77 8.98
N LYS A 188 11.42 -4.88 9.03
CA LYS A 188 12.40 -4.83 10.12
C LYS A 188 11.76 -4.50 11.47
N THR A 189 10.76 -3.63 11.49
CA THR A 189 10.00 -3.32 12.71
C THR A 189 9.28 -4.57 13.23
N VAL A 190 8.65 -5.33 12.33
CA VAL A 190 8.00 -6.61 12.67
C VAL A 190 9.02 -7.62 13.16
N LEU A 191 10.14 -7.80 12.46
CA LEU A 191 11.19 -8.74 12.84
C LEU A 191 11.79 -8.40 14.21
N ALA A 192 12.07 -7.13 14.51
CA ALA A 192 12.55 -6.71 15.82
C ALA A 192 11.54 -7.01 16.96
N LYS A 193 10.24 -6.89 16.67
CA LYS A 193 9.18 -7.29 17.61
C LYS A 193 9.15 -8.80 17.84
N LEU A 194 9.41 -9.59 16.79
CA LEU A 194 9.46 -11.05 16.89
C LEU A 194 10.74 -11.55 17.56
N GLU A 195 11.87 -10.89 17.36
CA GLU A 195 13.13 -11.19 18.05
C GLU A 195 13.02 -10.92 19.55
N SER A 196 12.38 -9.82 19.93
CA SER A 196 12.11 -9.51 21.35
C SER A 196 11.04 -10.40 21.97
N SER A 197 10.11 -10.94 21.16
CA SER A 197 9.05 -11.84 21.62
C SER A 197 8.73 -12.93 20.58
N PRO A 198 9.53 -14.02 20.50
CA PRO A 198 9.34 -15.05 19.47
C PRO A 198 7.98 -15.74 19.55
N ALA A 199 7.41 -15.87 20.75
CA ALA A 199 6.08 -16.44 20.96
C ALA A 199 4.97 -15.68 20.20
N SER A 200 5.18 -14.40 19.88
CA SER A 200 4.24 -13.58 19.11
C SER A 200 4.14 -14.02 17.64
N ALA A 201 5.08 -14.82 17.13
CA ALA A 201 5.01 -15.36 15.77
C ALA A 201 3.78 -16.24 15.53
N THR A 202 3.21 -16.83 16.58
CA THR A 202 1.93 -17.56 16.53
C THR A 202 0.78 -16.69 16.00
N LYS A 203 0.83 -15.36 16.19
CA LYS A 203 -0.18 -14.41 15.73
C LYS A 203 -0.08 -14.07 14.25
N LEU A 204 1.01 -14.42 13.57
CA LEU A 204 1.16 -14.21 12.13
C LEU A 204 0.17 -15.04 11.29
N ASN A 205 -0.65 -15.89 11.91
CA ASN A 205 -1.62 -16.71 11.21
C ASN A 205 -2.67 -15.86 10.43
N PRO A 206 -3.34 -16.45 9.43
CA PRO A 206 -4.34 -15.78 8.62
C PRO A 206 -5.49 -15.10 9.36
N SER A 207 -5.97 -15.69 10.47
CA SER A 207 -7.17 -15.20 11.15
C SER A 207 -6.88 -14.09 12.17
N GLY A 208 -5.67 -14.03 12.73
CA GLY A 208 -5.31 -13.07 13.77
C GLY A 208 -4.53 -11.86 13.26
N GLY A 209 -3.47 -12.13 12.49
CA GLY A 209 -2.43 -11.17 12.19
C GLY A 209 -1.66 -10.70 13.44
N LEU A 210 -0.40 -10.31 13.24
CA LEU A 210 0.43 -9.70 14.28
C LEU A 210 0.35 -8.18 14.17
N ASP A 211 -0.10 -7.52 15.24
CA ASP A 211 -0.09 -6.07 15.32
C ASP A 211 1.33 -5.53 15.51
N PHE A 212 1.63 -4.37 14.94
CA PHE A 212 2.89 -3.64 15.10
C PHE A 212 2.65 -2.13 14.95
N ASP A 213 3.62 -1.31 15.35
CA ASP A 213 3.53 0.15 15.20
C ASP A 213 4.64 0.64 14.26
N HIS A 214 4.24 1.13 13.08
CA HIS A 214 5.16 1.76 12.14
C HIS A 214 5.51 3.18 12.62
N ILE A 215 6.80 3.50 12.72
CA ILE A 215 7.28 4.77 13.27
C ILE A 215 6.70 6.03 12.59
N THR A 216 6.41 5.98 11.29
CA THR A 216 5.81 7.12 10.56
C THR A 216 4.34 6.97 10.20
N LEU A 217 3.86 5.73 10.05
CA LEU A 217 2.54 5.44 9.49
C LEU A 217 1.53 4.98 10.56
N GLY A 218 1.99 4.68 11.78
CA GLY A 218 1.15 4.28 12.90
C GLY A 218 0.88 2.78 12.95
N ALA A 219 -0.23 2.41 13.58
CA ALA A 219 -0.60 1.03 13.84
C ALA A 219 -0.81 0.23 12.55
N GLY A 220 -0.20 -0.94 12.50
CA GLY A 220 -0.23 -1.88 11.39
C GLY A 220 -0.49 -3.31 11.84
N LYS A 221 -0.82 -4.16 10.88
CA LYS A 221 -1.01 -5.59 11.08
C LYS A 221 -0.37 -6.35 9.92
N ILE A 222 0.27 -7.47 10.23
CA ILE A 222 0.90 -8.38 9.26
C ILE A 222 0.35 -9.79 9.40
N TRP A 223 0.10 -10.44 8.28
CA TRP A 223 -0.35 -11.82 8.18
C TRP A 223 0.62 -12.63 7.33
N MET A 224 0.65 -13.93 7.61
CA MET A 224 1.43 -14.91 6.88
C MET A 224 0.64 -16.21 6.74
N GLY A 225 0.45 -16.62 5.48
CA GLY A 225 -0.02 -17.94 5.10
C GLY A 225 1.08 -18.75 4.44
N ALA A 226 0.99 -20.07 4.53
CA ALA A 226 1.80 -20.99 3.76
C ALA A 226 0.91 -22.12 3.23
N SER A 227 0.96 -22.36 1.93
CA SER A 227 0.26 -23.48 1.27
C SER A 227 1.25 -24.18 0.35
N GLY A 228 1.58 -25.44 0.68
CA GLY A 228 2.67 -26.16 0.05
C GLY A 228 4.00 -25.40 0.20
N ASP A 229 4.59 -25.01 -0.92
CA ASP A 229 5.83 -24.21 -0.98
C ASP A 229 5.58 -22.72 -1.28
N ILE A 230 4.31 -22.28 -1.32
CA ILE A 230 3.96 -20.88 -1.52
C ILE A 230 3.73 -20.22 -0.16
N VAL A 231 4.44 -19.11 0.07
CA VAL A 231 4.24 -18.23 1.23
C VAL A 231 3.52 -16.97 0.75
N ASN A 232 2.47 -16.57 1.48
CA ASN A 232 1.77 -15.31 1.28
C ASN A 232 2.00 -14.40 2.50
N ILE A 233 2.41 -13.16 2.27
CA ILE A 233 2.52 -12.11 3.27
C ILE A 233 1.60 -10.96 2.89
N LYS A 234 0.80 -10.50 3.85
CA LYS A 234 0.02 -9.27 3.73
C LYS A 234 0.36 -8.32 4.85
N ILE A 235 0.50 -7.04 4.54
CA ILE A 235 0.70 -5.97 5.52
C ILE A 235 -0.31 -4.86 5.24
N ARG A 236 -0.95 -4.39 6.30
CA ARG A 236 -1.93 -3.30 6.26
C ARG A 236 -1.60 -2.31 7.37
N ILE A 237 -1.65 -1.02 7.08
CA ILE A 237 -1.51 0.07 8.05
C ILE A 237 -2.72 1.01 7.96
N ASP A 238 -3.23 1.43 9.12
CA ASP A 238 -4.39 2.32 9.29
C ASP A 238 -5.71 1.77 8.69
N SER A 239 -6.40 2.51 7.83
CA SER A 239 -7.73 2.20 7.31
C SER A 239 -7.80 0.89 6.53
N PHE A 240 -6.66 0.41 6.02
CA PHE A 240 -6.52 -0.89 5.41
C PHE A 240 -6.67 -2.08 6.38
N ILE A 241 -6.67 -1.83 7.70
CA ILE A 241 -6.93 -2.86 8.72
C ILE A 241 -8.44 -3.15 8.85
N ARG A 242 -9.31 -2.23 8.39
CA ARG A 242 -10.76 -2.27 8.62
C ARG A 242 -11.58 -2.82 7.45
N THR A 243 -10.97 -3.15 6.31
CA THR A 243 -11.70 -3.82 5.23
C THR A 243 -11.91 -5.28 5.64
N ASP A 244 -13.17 -5.74 5.65
CA ASP A 244 -13.59 -7.12 5.95
C ASP A 244 -13.13 -8.15 4.89
N ASP A 245 -12.07 -7.83 4.14
CA ASP A 245 -11.46 -8.74 3.18
C ASP A 245 -10.83 -9.89 4.00
N ASP A 246 -11.31 -11.12 3.82
CA ASP A 246 -10.60 -12.29 4.31
C ASP A 246 -9.16 -12.20 3.76
N PRO A 247 -8.16 -11.93 4.62
CA PRO A 247 -6.86 -11.56 4.12
C PRO A 247 -6.19 -12.74 3.43
N LEU A 248 -6.67 -13.99 3.55
CA LEU A 248 -6.03 -15.14 2.92
C LEU A 248 -7.04 -16.22 2.47
N ALA A 249 -8.25 -15.83 2.07
CA ALA A 249 -9.13 -16.73 1.31
C ALA A 249 -8.38 -17.18 0.05
N LEU A 250 -7.70 -18.33 0.15
CA LEU A 250 -7.33 -19.11 -1.00
C LEU A 250 -8.65 -19.70 -1.48
N GLU A 251 -9.09 -19.32 -2.69
CA GLU A 251 -10.13 -20.10 -3.35
C GLU A 251 -9.62 -21.54 -3.44
N ASP A 252 -10.31 -22.46 -2.74
CA ASP A 252 -10.04 -23.90 -2.74
C ASP A 252 -10.10 -24.49 -4.17
#